data_AF-A0A7J5AG00-F1
#
_entry.id   AF-A0A7J5AG00-F1
#
_cell.length_a   1.000
_cell.length_b   1.000
_cell.length_c   1.000
_cell.angle_alpha   90.00
_cell.angle_beta   90.00
_cell.angle_gamma   90.00
#
_symmetry.space_group_name_H-M   'P 1'
#
loop_
_entity.id
_entity.type
_entity.pdbx_description
1 polymer ?
#
loop_
_entity_poly.entity_id
_entity_poly.type
_entity_poly.pdbx_seq_one_letter_code
_entity_poly.pdbx_strand_id
1 'polypeptide(L)'
;MKTIGKIATLLFLTLLTISCSSNDEIPSTKIKKEEISSKWEIENSNYKSFEFNKDGNYIIVKSASANKSKSQKNEKNILLGQYEIVDDKTINLIDFGQIIISSINGTKMDFTIVDNKTSTSIEVSSSKIEKISSSSNTDLLCRTWKMTEVNGEDVVGTINELTVIFSQAGTYFVELANPTSENEGGLAEWKWEDAKENKFCYSWEGEANCTGDNSVSIAEIKENLLVLMEGKETFKLEPISNSVPKSTKKPTKTVNLKKGVFSKF
;
A
#
# COMPACT_ATOMS: atom_id res chain seq x y z
N MET A 1 92.02 -17.73 -22.07
CA MET A 1 91.55 -17.27 -20.74
C MET A 1 90.05 -17.46 -20.67
N LYS A 2 89.61 -18.14 -19.60
CA LYS A 2 88.21 -18.40 -19.25
C LYS A 2 87.48 -17.10 -18.90
N THR A 3 86.20 -16.99 -19.27
CA THR A 3 85.11 -16.76 -18.30
C THR A 3 83.77 -17.15 -18.91
N ILE A 4 83.19 -18.19 -18.32
CA ILE A 4 81.80 -18.65 -18.42
C ILE A 4 80.93 -17.68 -17.61
N GLY A 5 79.72 -17.36 -18.06
CA GLY A 5 78.85 -16.44 -17.33
C GLY A 5 77.38 -16.44 -17.71
N LYS A 6 76.69 -17.54 -17.40
CA LYS A 6 75.25 -17.65 -17.06
C LYS A 6 74.20 -17.49 -18.16
N ILE A 7 73.63 -18.66 -18.49
CA ILE A 7 72.30 -18.90 -19.05
C ILE A 7 71.24 -18.15 -18.23
N ALA A 8 70.45 -17.32 -18.90
CA ALA A 8 69.20 -16.78 -18.35
C ALA A 8 68.04 -17.59 -18.91
N THR A 9 67.37 -18.29 -18.02
CA THR A 9 66.24 -19.18 -18.32
C THR A 9 64.98 -18.39 -18.64
N LEU A 10 64.46 -18.69 -19.82
CA LEU A 10 63.08 -18.63 -20.30
C LEU A 10 61.98 -18.45 -19.23
N LEU A 11 61.16 -17.40 -19.37
CA LEU A 11 59.75 -17.44 -18.98
C LEU A 11 58.93 -16.69 -20.05
N PHE A 12 58.44 -17.47 -21.01
CA PHE A 12 57.54 -17.01 -22.07
C PHE A 12 56.13 -16.97 -21.49
N LEU A 13 55.69 -15.81 -20.98
CA LEU A 13 54.32 -15.62 -20.51
C LEU A 13 53.46 -15.24 -21.73
N THR A 14 52.88 -16.24 -22.38
CA THR A 14 51.86 -16.07 -23.41
C THR A 14 50.61 -15.45 -22.79
N LEU A 15 50.38 -14.16 -23.05
CA LEU A 15 49.11 -13.51 -22.81
C LEU A 15 48.09 -14.06 -23.83
N LEU A 16 47.28 -15.01 -23.37
CA LEU A 16 46.04 -15.39 -24.05
C LEU A 16 45.12 -14.17 -24.04
N THR A 17 44.94 -13.55 -25.20
CA THR A 17 43.85 -12.59 -25.44
C THR A 17 42.53 -13.36 -25.37
N ILE A 18 41.84 -13.24 -24.25
CA ILE A 18 40.45 -13.66 -24.14
C ILE A 18 39.64 -12.69 -25.02
N SER A 19 39.24 -13.18 -26.19
CA SER A 19 38.15 -12.62 -26.99
C SER A 19 36.87 -12.74 -26.16
N CYS A 20 36.53 -11.69 -25.41
CA CYS A 20 35.22 -11.58 -24.79
C CYS A 20 34.24 -11.24 -25.91
N SER A 21 33.55 -12.27 -26.39
CA SER A 21 32.35 -12.13 -27.21
C SER A 21 31.40 -11.16 -26.52
N SER A 22 30.87 -10.23 -27.29
CA SER A 22 29.78 -9.31 -26.94
C SER A 22 28.65 -10.06 -26.23
N ASN A 23 28.68 -10.07 -24.90
CA ASN A 23 27.46 -10.18 -24.12
C ASN A 23 27.00 -8.75 -23.93
N ASP A 24 26.13 -8.31 -24.82
CA ASP A 24 25.23 -7.22 -24.52
C ASP A 24 24.44 -7.67 -23.28
N GLU A 25 24.84 -7.19 -22.11
CA GLU A 25 24.01 -7.25 -20.93
C GLU A 25 22.73 -6.45 -21.27
N ILE A 26 21.68 -7.17 -21.64
CA ILE A 26 20.33 -6.61 -21.73
C ILE A 26 20.06 -6.02 -20.34
N PRO A 27 19.81 -4.71 -20.19
CA PRO A 27 19.51 -4.15 -18.90
C PRO A 27 18.20 -4.78 -18.42
N SER A 28 18.26 -5.71 -17.46
CA SER A 28 17.08 -6.18 -16.75
C SER A 28 16.63 -5.04 -15.84
N THR A 29 15.84 -4.11 -16.37
CA THR A 29 15.27 -3.05 -15.56
C THR A 29 14.20 -3.68 -14.68
N LYS A 30 14.55 -3.90 -13.40
CA LYS A 30 13.62 -4.29 -12.35
C LYS A 30 12.40 -3.36 -12.37
N ILE A 31 11.20 -3.92 -12.21
CA ILE A 31 9.98 -3.12 -12.11
C ILE A 31 10.14 -2.10 -11.00
N LYS A 32 9.72 -0.87 -11.27
CA LYS A 32 9.78 0.22 -10.31
C LYS A 32 8.46 0.29 -9.54
N LYS A 33 8.53 0.58 -8.23
CA LYS A 33 7.32 0.77 -7.40
C LYS A 33 6.41 1.84 -8.00
N GLU A 34 6.98 2.86 -8.61
CA GLU A 34 6.27 3.97 -9.25
C GLU A 34 5.39 3.51 -10.43
N GLU A 35 5.79 2.45 -11.13
CA GLU A 35 5.06 1.93 -12.30
C GLU A 35 3.79 1.20 -11.88
N ILE A 36 3.84 0.46 -10.77
CA ILE A 36 2.73 -0.34 -10.25
C ILE A 36 1.88 0.40 -9.20
N SER A 37 2.42 1.46 -8.57
CA SER A 37 1.79 2.19 -7.47
C SER A 37 0.55 2.94 -7.95
N SER A 38 -0.57 2.25 -7.99
CA SER A 38 -1.87 2.71 -8.48
C SER A 38 -2.94 1.73 -8.02
N LYS A 39 -4.21 2.13 -8.18
CA LYS A 39 -5.34 1.23 -8.13
C LYS A 39 -5.64 0.71 -9.52
N TRP A 40 -5.79 -0.60 -9.63
CA TRP A 40 -6.02 -1.36 -10.84
C TRP A 40 -7.38 -2.05 -10.71
N GLU A 41 -8.35 -1.64 -11.53
CA GLU A 41 -9.66 -2.27 -11.63
C GLU A 41 -9.55 -3.55 -12.44
N ILE A 42 -10.11 -4.65 -11.92
CA ILE A 42 -9.98 -5.96 -12.53
C ILE A 42 -11.16 -6.25 -13.47
N GLU A 43 -10.84 -6.66 -14.70
CA GLU A 43 -11.80 -6.86 -15.77
C GLU A 43 -12.36 -8.30 -15.80
N ASN A 44 -11.57 -9.31 -15.42
CA ASN A 44 -11.82 -10.71 -15.77
C ASN A 44 -11.50 -11.73 -14.66
N SER A 45 -11.97 -11.52 -13.43
CA SER A 45 -11.82 -12.52 -12.35
C SER A 45 -12.82 -12.35 -11.21
N ASN A 46 -12.62 -13.09 -10.11
CA ASN A 46 -13.32 -12.91 -8.84
C ASN A 46 -12.72 -11.79 -7.96
N TYR A 47 -11.81 -10.98 -8.50
CA TYR A 47 -11.31 -9.77 -7.88
C TYR A 47 -11.99 -8.54 -8.47
N LYS A 48 -12.17 -7.50 -7.65
CA LYS A 48 -12.66 -6.18 -8.05
C LYS A 48 -11.51 -5.22 -8.32
N SER A 49 -10.52 -5.17 -7.42
CA SER A 49 -9.37 -4.27 -7.59
C SER A 49 -8.13 -4.76 -6.86
N PHE A 50 -6.98 -4.38 -7.39
CA PHE A 50 -5.68 -4.45 -6.73
C PHE A 50 -5.12 -3.04 -6.62
N GLU A 51 -4.61 -2.67 -5.46
CA GLU A 51 -4.02 -1.36 -5.25
C GLU A 51 -2.65 -1.53 -4.61
N PHE A 52 -1.66 -0.81 -5.13
CA PHE A 52 -0.30 -0.77 -4.61
C PHE A 52 0.07 0.67 -4.30
N ASN A 53 0.80 0.88 -3.21
CA ASN A 53 1.39 2.19 -2.90
C ASN A 53 2.92 2.13 -2.81
N LYS A 54 3.57 3.30 -2.83
CA LYS A 54 5.04 3.41 -2.78
C LYS A 54 5.64 2.92 -1.46
N ASP A 55 4.86 3.00 -0.39
CA ASP A 55 5.26 2.54 0.94
C ASP A 55 5.40 1.01 1.01
N GLY A 56 4.89 0.28 0.01
CA GLY A 56 4.98 -1.18 -0.03
C GLY A 56 3.72 -1.89 0.46
N ASN A 57 2.60 -1.18 0.61
CA ASN A 57 1.33 -1.80 0.96
C ASN A 57 0.57 -2.21 -0.30
N TYR A 58 -0.17 -3.31 -0.21
CA TYR A 58 -1.19 -3.67 -1.18
C TYR A 58 -2.59 -3.72 -0.53
N ILE A 59 -3.62 -3.39 -1.29
CA ILE A 59 -5.03 -3.63 -0.95
C ILE A 59 -5.67 -4.42 -2.09
N ILE A 60 -6.22 -5.60 -1.79
CA ILE A 60 -6.96 -6.42 -2.75
C ILE A 60 -8.41 -6.48 -2.32
N VAL A 61 -9.31 -6.12 -3.24
CA VAL A 61 -10.75 -6.25 -3.03
C VAL A 61 -11.25 -7.40 -3.89
N LYS A 62 -11.86 -8.40 -3.26
CA LYS A 62 -12.54 -9.53 -3.90
C LYS A 62 -13.97 -9.13 -4.28
N SER A 63 -14.43 -9.62 -5.42
CA SER A 63 -15.83 -9.48 -5.85
C SER A 63 -16.75 -10.18 -4.85
N ALA A 64 -17.82 -9.50 -4.42
CA ALA A 64 -18.77 -10.08 -3.49
C ALA A 64 -19.46 -11.28 -4.15
N SER A 65 -19.40 -12.45 -3.51
CA SER A 65 -20.16 -13.62 -3.96
C SER A 65 -21.66 -13.32 -3.83
N ALA A 66 -22.44 -13.56 -4.89
CA ALA A 66 -23.86 -13.18 -5.00
C ALA A 66 -24.76 -13.72 -3.85
N ASN A 67 -24.31 -14.73 -3.12
CA ASN A 67 -25.12 -15.51 -2.17
C ASN A 67 -24.83 -15.25 -0.67
N LYS A 68 -24.18 -14.14 -0.28
CA LYS A 68 -23.97 -13.82 1.16
C LYS A 68 -24.81 -12.64 1.65
N SER A 69 -25.42 -12.83 2.83
CA SER A 69 -26.30 -11.88 3.51
C SER A 69 -25.62 -10.53 3.78
N LYS A 70 -26.40 -9.44 3.78
CA LYS A 70 -25.94 -8.04 3.85
C LYS A 70 -25.13 -7.68 5.11
N SER A 71 -25.16 -8.51 6.16
CA SER A 71 -24.54 -8.23 7.46
C SER A 71 -23.13 -8.81 7.67
N GLN A 72 -22.52 -9.51 6.69
CA GLN A 72 -21.17 -10.09 6.80
C GLN A 72 -20.22 -9.66 5.67
N LYS A 73 -20.51 -8.56 4.98
CA LYS A 73 -20.17 -8.44 3.55
C LYS A 73 -18.85 -7.75 3.18
N ASN A 74 -18.16 -7.07 4.10
CA ASN A 74 -17.09 -6.16 3.67
C ASN A 74 -15.67 -6.64 4.01
N GLU A 75 -15.39 -7.13 5.21
CA GLU A 75 -13.99 -7.36 5.62
C GLU A 75 -13.38 -8.65 5.10
N LYS A 76 -14.15 -9.75 5.00
CA LYS A 76 -13.65 -11.02 4.43
C LYS A 76 -13.30 -10.95 2.94
N ASN A 77 -13.63 -9.83 2.29
CA ASN A 77 -13.37 -9.60 0.88
C ASN A 77 -12.23 -8.60 0.65
N ILE A 78 -11.63 -8.03 1.70
CA ILE A 78 -10.50 -7.12 1.58
C ILE A 78 -9.27 -7.82 2.16
N LEU A 79 -8.17 -7.80 1.41
CA LEU A 79 -6.88 -8.25 1.88
C LEU A 79 -5.95 -7.05 1.90
N LEU A 80 -5.36 -6.78 3.05
CA LEU A 80 -4.28 -5.81 3.23
C LEU A 80 -2.99 -6.59 3.50
N GLY A 81 -1.87 -6.10 2.98
CA GLY A 81 -0.57 -6.61 3.36
C GLY A 81 0.56 -5.78 2.79
N GLN A 82 1.78 -6.30 2.95
CA GLN A 82 2.99 -5.71 2.39
C GLN A 82 3.39 -6.46 1.12
N TYR A 83 4.02 -5.77 0.17
CA TYR A 83 4.58 -6.37 -1.02
C TYR A 83 6.06 -6.01 -1.20
N GLU A 84 6.76 -6.91 -1.87
CA GLU A 84 8.14 -6.73 -2.27
C GLU A 84 8.31 -7.06 -3.75
N ILE A 85 9.01 -6.21 -4.48
CA ILE A 85 9.39 -6.51 -5.87
C ILE A 85 10.62 -7.42 -5.81
N VAL A 86 10.45 -8.67 -6.27
CA VAL A 86 11.50 -9.69 -6.22
C VAL A 86 12.46 -9.48 -7.39
N ASP A 87 11.92 -9.44 -8.60
CA ASP A 87 12.67 -9.33 -9.86
C ASP A 87 11.94 -8.42 -10.87
N ASP A 88 12.23 -8.57 -12.17
CA ASP A 88 11.68 -7.77 -13.26
C ASP A 88 10.22 -8.08 -13.60
N LYS A 89 9.60 -9.11 -13.00
CA LYS A 89 8.19 -9.45 -13.26
C LYS A 89 7.44 -9.87 -12.00
N THR A 90 8.15 -10.23 -10.94
CA THR A 90 7.58 -10.89 -9.78
C THR A 90 7.43 -9.93 -8.61
N ILE A 91 6.21 -9.84 -8.09
CA ILE A 91 5.89 -9.15 -6.85
C ILE A 91 5.45 -10.20 -5.84
N ASN A 92 6.14 -10.28 -4.71
CA ASN A 92 5.74 -11.10 -3.57
C ASN A 92 4.71 -10.34 -2.73
N LEU A 93 3.55 -10.93 -2.48
CA LEU A 93 2.50 -10.41 -1.59
C LEU A 93 2.63 -11.16 -0.25
N ILE A 94 3.26 -10.53 0.73
CA ILE A 94 3.61 -11.14 2.00
C ILE A 94 2.35 -11.74 2.66
N ASP A 95 2.47 -12.99 3.13
CA ASP A 95 1.40 -13.80 3.73
C ASP A 95 0.19 -14.14 2.84
N PHE A 96 0.26 -13.84 1.54
CA PHE A 96 -0.82 -14.14 0.57
C PHE A 96 -0.36 -14.98 -0.63
N GLY A 97 0.59 -14.48 -1.41
CA GLY A 97 0.81 -15.01 -2.76
C GLY A 97 1.92 -14.31 -3.53
N GLN A 98 1.94 -14.51 -4.84
CA GLN A 98 2.80 -13.76 -5.76
C GLN A 98 2.04 -13.32 -7.00
N ILE A 99 2.44 -12.16 -7.53
CA ILE A 99 2.01 -11.64 -8.82
C ILE A 99 3.16 -11.81 -9.79
N ILE A 100 2.85 -12.31 -10.99
CA ILE A 100 3.77 -12.40 -12.12
C ILE A 100 3.23 -11.48 -13.22
N ILE A 101 3.90 -10.36 -13.46
CA ILE A 101 3.47 -9.36 -14.44
C ILE A 101 3.77 -9.86 -15.85
N SER A 102 2.71 -9.97 -16.64
CA SER A 102 2.75 -10.33 -18.05
C SER A 102 2.98 -9.08 -18.92
N SER A 103 2.31 -7.98 -18.58
CA SER A 103 2.44 -6.70 -19.28
C SER A 103 2.10 -5.52 -18.36
N ILE A 104 2.73 -4.35 -18.57
CA ILE A 104 2.33 -3.09 -17.95
C ILE A 104 2.61 -1.93 -18.90
N ASN A 105 1.65 -1.02 -19.08
CA ASN A 105 1.78 0.11 -20.00
C ASN A 105 1.15 1.40 -19.48
N GLY A 106 1.36 1.74 -18.21
CA GLY A 106 0.91 3.00 -17.62
C GLY A 106 -0.62 3.14 -17.44
N THR A 107 -1.44 2.47 -18.26
CA THR A 107 -2.92 2.44 -18.19
C THR A 107 -3.48 1.04 -18.02
N LYS A 108 -2.74 0.00 -18.41
CA LYS A 108 -3.09 -1.41 -18.16
C LYS A 108 -1.96 -2.15 -17.47
N MET A 109 -2.34 -3.18 -16.73
CA MET A 109 -1.44 -4.16 -16.14
C MET A 109 -2.09 -5.53 -16.24
N ASP A 110 -1.47 -6.44 -16.99
CA ASP A 110 -1.87 -7.84 -17.05
C ASP A 110 -0.90 -8.66 -16.24
N PHE A 111 -1.43 -9.58 -15.43
CA PHE A 111 -0.62 -10.38 -14.53
C PHE A 111 -1.31 -11.68 -14.13
N THR A 112 -0.52 -12.59 -13.59
CA THR A 112 -1.01 -13.82 -12.97
C THR A 112 -0.88 -13.71 -11.46
N ILE A 113 -1.97 -13.94 -10.72
CA ILE A 113 -1.94 -14.07 -9.26
C ILE A 113 -1.87 -15.55 -8.88
N VAL A 114 -0.93 -15.89 -7.99
CA VAL A 114 -0.77 -17.23 -7.43
C VAL A 114 -1.01 -17.17 -5.92
N ASP A 115 -2.04 -17.88 -5.44
CA ASP A 115 -2.33 -18.01 -4.00
C ASP A 115 -1.43 -19.10 -3.38
N ASN A 116 -0.61 -18.73 -2.39
CA ASN A 116 0.35 -19.66 -1.78
C ASN A 116 -0.31 -20.81 -1.01
N LYS A 117 -1.56 -20.64 -0.55
CA LYS A 117 -2.28 -21.66 0.24
C LYS A 117 -2.92 -22.71 -0.64
N THR A 118 -3.43 -22.30 -1.80
CA THR A 118 -4.16 -23.20 -2.72
C THR A 118 -3.34 -23.61 -3.93
N SER A 119 -2.21 -22.94 -4.20
CA SER A 119 -1.45 -23.04 -5.45
C SER A 119 -2.29 -22.77 -6.70
N THR A 120 -3.41 -22.07 -6.55
CA THR A 120 -4.28 -21.70 -7.68
C THR A 120 -3.70 -20.47 -8.36
N SER A 121 -3.64 -20.53 -9.69
CA SER A 121 -3.16 -19.47 -10.56
C SER A 121 -4.33 -18.89 -11.34
N ILE A 122 -4.45 -17.56 -11.36
CA ILE A 122 -5.51 -16.84 -12.08
C ILE A 122 -4.86 -15.75 -12.92
N GLU A 123 -5.13 -15.76 -14.23
CA GLU A 123 -4.79 -14.65 -15.12
C GLU A 123 -5.73 -13.48 -14.89
N VAL A 124 -5.18 -12.28 -14.83
CA VAL A 124 -5.87 -11.05 -14.49
C VAL A 124 -5.47 -9.98 -15.49
N SER A 125 -6.48 -9.37 -16.09
CA SER A 125 -6.40 -8.15 -16.88
C SER A 125 -7.01 -7.01 -16.08
N SER A 126 -6.31 -5.87 -16.11
CA SER A 126 -6.70 -4.72 -15.31
C SER A 126 -6.45 -3.40 -16.01
N SER A 127 -7.23 -2.41 -15.62
CA SER A 127 -7.10 -1.02 -16.05
C SER A 127 -6.83 -0.11 -14.86
N LYS A 128 -6.00 0.91 -15.08
CA LYS A 128 -5.62 1.87 -14.05
C LYS A 128 -6.78 2.83 -13.77
N ILE A 129 -7.10 3.00 -12.50
CA ILE A 129 -8.06 4.01 -12.04
C ILE A 129 -7.35 5.38 -11.96
N GLU A 130 -8.07 6.43 -12.35
CA GLU A 130 -7.59 7.81 -12.24
C GLU A 130 -7.26 8.15 -10.78
N LYS A 131 -6.17 8.89 -10.59
CA LYS A 131 -5.72 9.32 -9.26
C LYS A 131 -6.14 10.77 -8.99
N ILE A 132 -6.34 11.08 -7.72
CA ILE A 132 -6.28 12.44 -7.20
C ILE A 132 -4.94 13.06 -7.62
N SER A 133 -5.00 14.28 -8.13
CA SER A 133 -3.82 15.01 -8.62
C SER A 133 -2.80 15.19 -7.51
N SER A 134 -1.51 15.11 -7.85
CA SER A 134 -0.42 15.33 -6.90
C SER A 134 -0.32 16.82 -6.57
N SER A 135 -0.08 17.07 -5.29
CA SER A 135 0.09 18.38 -4.67
C SER A 135 0.85 18.17 -3.35
N SER A 136 1.34 19.23 -2.73
CA SER A 136 2.04 19.11 -1.44
C SER A 136 1.16 18.46 -0.37
N ASN A 137 -0.12 18.82 -0.25
CA ASN A 137 -1.01 18.21 0.75
C ASN A 137 -1.43 16.80 0.36
N THR A 138 -1.67 16.52 -0.92
CA THR A 138 -2.00 15.16 -1.39
C THR A 138 -0.84 14.21 -1.12
N ASP A 139 0.38 14.61 -1.46
CA ASP A 139 1.57 13.76 -1.30
C ASP A 139 1.97 13.60 0.18
N LEU A 140 1.67 14.60 1.01
CA LEU A 140 1.75 14.45 2.47
C LEU A 140 0.70 13.48 2.99
N LEU A 141 -0.58 13.64 2.62
CA LEU A 141 -1.67 12.82 3.14
C LEU A 141 -1.57 11.36 2.72
N CYS A 142 -1.20 11.09 1.47
CA CYS A 142 -1.21 9.76 0.86
C CYS A 142 -0.04 8.86 1.31
N ARG A 143 -0.10 8.42 2.56
CA ARG A 143 0.82 7.48 3.20
C ARG A 143 0.10 6.68 4.28
N THR A 144 0.82 5.82 4.98
CA THR A 144 0.31 5.15 6.18
C THR A 144 0.53 6.01 7.43
N TRP A 145 -0.54 6.23 8.18
CA TRP A 145 -0.55 6.96 9.45
C TRP A 145 -0.95 6.06 10.60
N LYS A 146 -0.39 6.30 11.78
CA LYS A 146 -0.83 5.73 13.05
C LYS A 146 -1.47 6.81 13.90
N MET A 147 -2.63 6.53 14.48
CA MET A 147 -3.25 7.42 15.44
C MET A 147 -2.47 7.39 16.77
N THR A 148 -2.17 8.58 17.30
CA THR A 148 -1.46 8.75 18.58
C THR A 148 -2.36 9.37 19.64
N GLU A 149 -3.22 10.31 19.27
CA GLU A 149 -4.11 10.98 20.23
C GLU A 149 -5.52 11.21 19.66
N VAL A 150 -6.52 11.14 20.54
CA VAL A 150 -7.90 11.60 20.32
C VAL A 150 -8.22 12.63 21.38
N ASN A 151 -8.58 13.85 20.98
CA ASN A 151 -8.88 14.96 21.89
C ASN A 151 -7.77 15.24 22.93
N GLY A 152 -6.51 15.00 22.54
CA GLY A 152 -5.34 15.18 23.41
C GLY A 152 -5.05 14.00 24.36
N GLU A 153 -5.83 12.92 24.30
CA GLU A 153 -5.62 11.70 25.09
C GLU A 153 -4.94 10.62 24.23
N ASP A 154 -3.92 9.95 24.80
CA ASP A 154 -3.19 8.87 24.13
C ASP A 154 -4.10 7.66 23.84
N VAL A 155 -3.95 7.08 22.65
CA VAL A 155 -4.81 5.97 22.20
C VAL A 155 -4.21 4.57 22.39
N VAL A 156 -2.95 4.43 22.80
CA VAL A 156 -2.29 3.12 22.88
C VAL A 156 -2.99 2.20 23.86
N GLY A 157 -3.33 0.98 23.42
CA GLY A 157 -4.09 0.02 24.21
C GLY A 157 -5.55 0.42 24.43
N THR A 158 -6.09 1.31 23.61
CA THR A 158 -7.52 1.63 23.57
C THR A 158 -8.16 1.09 22.30
N ILE A 159 -9.49 1.20 22.19
CA ILE A 159 -10.22 0.87 20.96
C ILE A 159 -9.93 1.84 19.80
N ASN A 160 -9.29 2.98 20.08
CA ASN A 160 -8.92 3.99 19.09
C ASN A 160 -7.47 3.84 18.62
N GLU A 161 -6.73 2.85 19.13
CA GLU A 161 -5.43 2.50 18.59
C GLU A 161 -5.63 1.93 17.19
N LEU A 162 -5.24 2.71 16.16
CA LEU A 162 -5.46 2.35 14.77
C LEU A 162 -4.34 2.83 13.87
N THR A 163 -4.31 2.24 12.68
CA THR A 163 -3.58 2.74 11.53
C THR A 163 -4.54 3.06 10.39
N VAL A 164 -4.18 4.01 9.55
CA VAL A 164 -4.95 4.36 8.36
C VAL A 164 -4.01 4.56 7.18
N ILE A 165 -4.36 3.97 6.04
CA ILE A 165 -3.67 4.21 4.77
C ILE A 165 -4.54 5.17 3.98
N PHE A 166 -3.99 6.29 3.52
CA PHE A 166 -4.61 7.09 2.47
C PHE A 166 -3.85 6.90 1.17
N SER A 167 -4.57 6.79 0.05
CA SER A 167 -3.96 6.68 -1.26
C SER A 167 -4.45 7.74 -2.23
N GLN A 168 -3.63 8.03 -3.23
CA GLN A 168 -4.00 8.92 -4.33
C GLN A 168 -5.13 8.32 -5.20
N ALA A 169 -5.49 7.05 -5.04
CA ALA A 169 -6.65 6.47 -5.72
C ALA A 169 -7.98 6.81 -5.02
N GLY A 170 -7.97 7.76 -4.07
CA GLY A 170 -9.14 8.12 -3.27
C GLY A 170 -9.56 7.02 -2.32
N THR A 171 -8.67 6.08 -1.99
CA THR A 171 -8.96 5.00 -1.04
C THR A 171 -8.38 5.37 0.32
N TYR A 172 -9.14 5.12 1.39
CA TYR A 172 -8.55 5.00 2.71
C TYR A 172 -8.99 3.73 3.41
N PHE A 173 -8.07 3.13 4.16
CA PHE A 173 -8.30 1.87 4.88
C PHE A 173 -7.92 2.03 6.34
N VAL A 174 -8.84 1.75 7.25
CA VAL A 174 -8.63 1.81 8.70
C VAL A 174 -8.44 0.40 9.24
N GLU A 175 -7.30 0.18 9.90
CA GLU A 175 -7.00 -1.05 10.63
C GLU A 175 -6.92 -0.75 12.13
N LEU A 176 -7.83 -1.33 12.91
CA LEU A 176 -7.83 -1.20 14.36
C LEU A 176 -6.88 -2.22 14.99
N ALA A 177 -6.08 -1.80 15.97
CA ALA A 177 -5.29 -2.72 16.77
C ALA A 177 -6.18 -3.58 17.69
N ASN A 178 -7.33 -3.04 18.11
CA ASN A 178 -8.27 -3.67 19.02
C ASN A 178 -9.70 -3.65 18.45
N PRO A 179 -9.98 -4.39 17.36
CA PRO A 179 -11.31 -4.41 16.75
C PRO A 179 -12.35 -5.00 17.71
N THR A 180 -13.57 -4.51 17.59
CA THR A 180 -14.74 -4.96 18.36
C THR A 180 -15.87 -5.30 17.39
N SER A 181 -16.92 -6.00 17.84
CA SER A 181 -18.09 -6.25 16.99
C SER A 181 -18.84 -4.98 16.55
N GLU A 182 -18.58 -3.85 17.21
CA GLU A 182 -19.20 -2.55 16.90
C GLU A 182 -18.30 -1.69 16.01
N ASN A 183 -16.99 -1.94 15.98
CA ASN A 183 -16.06 -1.23 15.12
C ASN A 183 -14.91 -2.16 14.75
N GLU A 184 -14.86 -2.55 13.49
CA GLU A 184 -13.87 -3.48 12.91
C GLU A 184 -12.89 -2.74 11.97
N GLY A 185 -13.14 -1.44 11.70
CA GLY A 185 -12.41 -0.66 10.70
C GLY A 185 -12.96 -0.90 9.29
N GLY A 186 -12.07 -0.87 8.30
CA GLY A 186 -12.39 -1.28 6.93
C GLY A 186 -11.99 -0.28 5.85
N LEU A 187 -12.48 -0.54 4.64
CA LEU A 187 -12.21 0.24 3.43
C LEU A 187 -13.28 1.28 3.18
N ALA A 188 -12.84 2.46 2.78
CA ALA A 188 -13.68 3.59 2.44
C ALA A 188 -13.00 4.44 1.36
N GLU A 189 -13.74 5.41 0.83
CA GLU A 189 -13.26 6.33 -0.19
C GLU A 189 -13.18 7.75 0.34
N TRP A 190 -12.26 8.55 -0.18
CA TRP A 190 -12.07 9.94 0.16
C TRP A 190 -11.77 10.77 -1.08
N LYS A 191 -12.08 12.07 -1.02
CA LYS A 191 -11.62 13.07 -1.99
C LYS A 191 -11.54 14.45 -1.36
N TRP A 192 -10.77 15.33 -1.96
CA TRP A 192 -10.74 16.74 -1.57
C TRP A 192 -12.12 17.39 -1.72
N GLU A 193 -12.56 18.09 -0.68
CA GLU A 193 -13.79 18.88 -0.71
C GLU A 193 -13.58 20.24 -1.39
N ASP A 194 -12.36 20.78 -1.26
CA ASP A 194 -12.01 22.09 -1.81
C ASP A 194 -10.64 22.07 -2.50
N ALA A 195 -10.42 23.07 -3.34
CA ALA A 195 -9.15 23.26 -4.05
C ALA A 195 -8.01 23.75 -3.16
N LYS A 196 -8.29 24.10 -1.89
CA LYS A 196 -7.26 24.48 -0.92
C LYS A 196 -6.66 23.26 -0.24
N GLU A 197 -7.28 22.09 -0.41
CA GLU A 197 -6.83 20.81 0.13
C GLU A 197 -6.64 20.87 1.65
N ASN A 198 -7.51 21.62 2.32
CA ASN A 198 -7.57 21.68 3.78
C ASN A 198 -8.84 21.02 4.34
N LYS A 199 -9.68 20.47 3.47
CA LYS A 199 -10.81 19.60 3.82
C LYS A 199 -10.96 18.47 2.84
N PHE A 200 -11.28 17.29 3.34
CA PHE A 200 -11.69 16.16 2.52
C PHE A 200 -13.03 15.62 3.00
N CYS A 201 -13.76 15.00 2.08
CA CYS A 201 -14.93 14.23 2.42
C CYS A 201 -14.65 12.73 2.27
N TYR A 202 -15.40 11.91 2.99
CA TYR A 202 -15.23 10.45 2.98
C TYR A 202 -16.56 9.71 2.80
N SER A 203 -16.49 8.44 2.36
CA SER A 203 -17.63 7.53 2.36
C SER A 203 -17.21 6.12 2.72
N TRP A 204 -17.87 5.54 3.73
CA TRP A 204 -17.78 4.11 4.06
C TRP A 204 -18.60 3.21 3.11
N GLU A 205 -19.37 3.82 2.20
CA GLU A 205 -20.31 3.17 1.30
C GLU A 205 -20.21 3.80 -0.11
N GLY A 206 -19.33 3.24 -0.94
CA GLY A 206 -19.15 3.69 -2.32
C GLY A 206 -18.40 5.02 -2.43
N GLU A 207 -18.66 5.76 -3.50
CA GLU A 207 -17.93 6.98 -3.84
C GLU A 207 -18.14 8.08 -2.81
N ALA A 208 -17.06 8.74 -2.39
CA ALA A 208 -17.11 9.93 -1.56
C ALA A 208 -17.86 11.05 -2.30
N ASN A 209 -18.98 11.50 -1.75
CA ASN A 209 -19.67 12.73 -2.16
C ASN A 209 -19.47 13.77 -1.06
N CYS A 210 -19.05 15.00 -1.38
CA CYS A 210 -18.81 16.03 -0.36
C CYS A 210 -20.11 16.75 -0.03
N THR A 211 -21.09 15.98 0.45
CA THR A 211 -22.43 16.44 0.79
C THR A 211 -22.82 15.89 2.15
N GLY A 212 -23.13 16.76 3.10
CA GLY A 212 -23.54 16.39 4.45
C GLY A 212 -22.40 16.48 5.48
N ASP A 213 -22.51 15.65 6.52
CA ASP A 213 -21.63 15.71 7.71
C ASP A 213 -20.33 14.89 7.56
N ASN A 214 -20.04 14.37 6.38
CA ASN A 214 -18.88 13.51 6.09
C ASN A 214 -17.62 14.30 5.71
N SER A 215 -17.47 15.51 6.26
CA SER A 215 -16.37 16.43 5.99
C SER A 215 -15.40 16.46 7.16
N VAL A 216 -14.11 16.40 6.83
CA VAL A 216 -13.00 16.41 7.79
C VAL A 216 -12.08 17.57 7.44
N SER A 217 -11.80 18.42 8.42
CA SER A 217 -10.84 19.51 8.26
C SER A 217 -9.44 19.07 8.65
N ILE A 218 -8.45 19.47 7.86
CA ILE A 218 -7.04 19.32 8.18
C ILE A 218 -6.60 20.57 8.92
N ALA A 219 -6.39 20.46 10.23
CA ALA A 219 -5.86 21.54 11.04
C ALA A 219 -4.36 21.75 10.79
N GLU A 220 -3.63 20.65 10.58
CA GLU A 220 -2.20 20.67 10.31
C GLU A 220 -1.79 19.40 9.54
N ILE A 221 -0.93 19.57 8.53
CA ILE A 221 -0.29 18.45 7.84
C ILE A 221 1.17 18.79 7.55
N LYS A 222 2.07 17.88 7.97
CA LYS A 222 3.53 17.96 7.84
C LYS A 222 4.07 16.56 7.61
N GLU A 223 5.36 16.45 7.30
CA GLU A 223 6.01 15.15 7.08
C GLU A 223 5.83 14.15 8.23
N ASN A 224 5.80 14.64 9.47
CA ASN A 224 5.75 13.82 10.68
C ASN A 224 4.49 14.02 11.53
N LEU A 225 3.47 14.75 11.02
CA LEU A 225 2.30 15.11 11.80
C LEU A 225 1.09 15.33 10.90
N LEU A 226 -0.02 14.71 11.26
CA LEU A 226 -1.34 14.98 10.72
C LEU A 226 -2.31 15.27 11.87
N VAL A 227 -3.00 16.41 11.80
CA VAL A 227 -4.05 16.77 12.75
C VAL A 227 -5.36 16.98 11.99
N LEU A 228 -6.34 16.14 12.28
CA LEU A 228 -7.66 16.16 11.69
C LEU A 228 -8.70 16.64 12.69
N MET A 229 -9.75 17.28 12.19
CA MET A 229 -10.90 17.72 12.97
C MET A 229 -12.20 17.28 12.30
N GLU A 230 -13.06 16.59 13.05
CA GLU A 230 -14.41 16.22 12.63
C GLU A 230 -15.40 16.62 13.74
N GLY A 231 -16.25 17.62 13.46
CA GLY A 231 -17.12 18.21 14.47
C GLY A 231 -16.33 18.79 15.64
N LYS A 232 -16.42 18.14 16.81
CA LYS A 232 -15.69 18.54 18.03
C LYS A 232 -14.49 17.64 18.34
N GLU A 233 -14.30 16.58 17.55
CA GLU A 233 -13.23 15.61 17.77
C GLU A 233 -11.96 16.07 17.03
N THR A 234 -10.82 15.88 17.68
CA THR A 234 -9.49 16.13 17.11
C THR A 234 -8.70 14.84 17.11
N PHE A 235 -8.10 14.49 15.98
CA PHE A 235 -7.28 13.30 15.81
C PHE A 235 -5.87 13.71 15.47
N LYS A 236 -4.89 13.16 16.18
CA LYS A 236 -3.47 13.35 15.89
C LYS A 236 -2.87 12.04 15.43
N LEU A 237 -2.14 12.10 14.32
CA LEU A 237 -1.51 10.96 13.70
C LEU A 237 -0.06 11.26 13.33
N GLU A 238 0.74 10.21 13.33
CA GLU A 238 2.15 10.22 12.92
C GLU A 238 2.37 9.19 11.81
N PRO A 239 3.27 9.43 10.85
CA PRO A 239 3.51 8.49 9.75
C PRO A 239 4.16 7.20 10.28
N ILE A 240 3.79 6.06 9.71
CA ILE A 240 4.48 4.80 9.97
C ILE A 240 5.68 4.68 9.03
N SER A 241 6.89 4.80 9.57
CA SER A 241 8.11 4.43 8.84
C SER A 241 8.35 2.92 8.94
N ASN A 242 7.88 2.14 7.96
CA ASN A 242 8.21 0.72 7.67
C ASN A 242 8.53 -0.24 8.84
N SER A 243 7.86 -0.09 9.98
CA SER A 243 7.85 -1.09 11.03
C SER A 243 6.47 -1.12 11.68
N VAL A 244 5.71 -2.18 11.41
CA VAL A 244 4.41 -2.42 12.05
C VAL A 244 4.65 -2.88 13.49
N PRO A 245 4.16 -2.18 14.52
CA PRO A 245 4.02 -2.75 15.85
C PRO A 245 2.78 -3.65 15.85
N LYS A 246 2.96 -4.96 16.07
CA LYS A 246 1.86 -5.83 16.49
C LYS A 246 1.51 -5.48 17.95
N SER A 247 0.39 -4.79 18.17
CA SER A 247 -0.16 -4.62 19.53
C SER A 247 -1.03 -5.84 19.86
N THR A 248 -0.70 -6.54 20.94
CA THR A 248 -1.39 -7.75 21.44
C THR A 248 -2.11 -7.51 22.76
N LYS A 249 -2.41 -6.26 23.11
CA LYS A 249 -2.99 -5.92 24.42
C LYS A 249 -4.48 -5.63 24.33
N LYS A 250 -5.26 -6.40 25.11
CA LYS A 250 -6.68 -6.17 25.36
C LYS A 250 -6.90 -4.73 25.86
N PRO A 251 -7.90 -3.99 25.32
CA PRO A 251 -8.02 -2.56 25.59
C PRO A 251 -8.29 -2.28 27.07
N THR A 252 -7.63 -1.24 27.62
CA THR A 252 -7.69 -0.91 29.06
C THR A 252 -8.61 0.27 29.36
N LYS A 253 -9.04 1.03 28.33
CA LYS A 253 -9.99 2.14 28.43
C LYS A 253 -10.89 2.20 27.19
N THR A 254 -12.17 2.49 27.39
CA THR A 254 -13.18 2.64 26.32
C THR A 254 -13.46 4.11 26.09
N VAL A 255 -13.07 4.62 24.93
CA VAL A 255 -13.55 5.90 24.40
C VAL A 255 -14.18 5.58 23.07
N ASN A 256 -15.51 5.43 23.03
CA ASN A 256 -16.21 5.13 21.78
C ASN A 256 -16.13 6.35 20.86
N LEU A 257 -15.45 6.21 19.73
CA LEU A 257 -15.58 7.16 18.64
C LEU A 257 -17.03 7.15 18.17
N LYS A 258 -17.55 8.34 17.86
CA LYS A 258 -18.79 8.41 17.10
C LYS A 258 -18.51 7.92 15.68
N LYS A 259 -19.57 7.46 15.01
CA LYS A 259 -19.53 7.26 13.56
C LYS A 259 -18.92 8.50 12.90
N GLY A 260 -17.89 8.27 12.08
CA GLY A 260 -16.98 9.33 11.65
C GLY A 260 -15.95 8.81 10.66
N VAL A 261 -14.91 9.61 10.43
CA VAL A 261 -13.80 9.29 9.51
C VAL A 261 -13.04 8.01 9.90
N PHE A 262 -13.06 7.63 11.18
CA PHE A 262 -12.37 6.42 11.68
C PHE A 262 -13.30 5.41 12.37
N SER A 263 -14.60 5.64 12.40
CA SER A 263 -15.59 4.66 12.90
C SER A 263 -16.73 4.53 11.91
N LYS A 264 -16.92 3.33 11.38
CA LYS A 264 -17.97 3.06 10.39
C LYS A 264 -19.38 3.02 11.00
N PHE A 265 -19.49 2.55 12.23
CA PHE A 265 -20.74 2.32 12.95
C PHE A 265 -20.80 3.18 14.22
#